data_AF-A0A7V3ZZX4-F1
#
_entry.id   AF-A0A7V3ZZX4-F1
#
_cell.length_a   1.000
_cell.length_b   1.000
_cell.length_c   1.000
_cell.angle_alpha   90.00
_cell.angle_beta   90.00
_cell.angle_gamma   90.00
#
_symmetry.space_group_name_H-M   'P 1'
#
loop_
_entity.id
_entity.type
_entity.pdbx_description
1 polymer ?
#
loop_
_entity_poly.entity_id
_entity_poly.type
_entity_poly.pdbx_seq_one_letter_code
_entity_poly.pdbx_strand_id
1 'polypeptide(L)'
;MELFSVLKELHQQSPRKILLVVLDGVGGLPLEPGGPTELEAARTPNLDRLAGESALGLLTPVYPGLTPGSGPGHLALFGYDPFRYLVGRGALSALGLGVDFRDGDVALRGNFATLGPDGRVLDRRAGRPSTEENQR
;
A
#
# COMPACT_ATOMS: atom_id res chain seq x y z
N MET A 1 3.08 6.85 -23.23
CA MET A 1 3.45 5.60 -23.93
C MET A 1 2.96 4.47 -23.04
N GLU A 2 2.12 3.57 -23.56
CA GLU A 2 1.54 2.49 -22.74
C GLU A 2 2.61 1.43 -22.43
N LEU A 3 3.26 1.56 -21.27
CA LEU A 3 4.38 0.72 -20.86
C LEU A 3 4.04 -0.78 -20.91
N PHE A 4 2.77 -1.13 -20.65
CA PHE A 4 2.31 -2.50 -20.64
C PHE A 4 2.42 -3.20 -22.00
N SER A 5 2.23 -2.46 -23.12
CA SER A 5 2.41 -3.02 -24.46
C SER A 5 3.88 -3.41 -24.71
N VAL A 6 4.80 -2.51 -24.33
CA VAL A 6 6.25 -2.74 -24.42
C VAL A 6 6.69 -3.89 -23.51
N LEU A 7 6.19 -3.95 -22.26
CA LEU A 7 6.52 -5.03 -21.32
C LEU A 7 6.06 -6.40 -21.83
N LYS A 8 4.92 -6.48 -22.52
CA LYS A 8 4.44 -7.71 -23.15
C LYS A 8 5.37 -8.21 -24.26
N GLU A 9 5.91 -7.29 -25.06
CA GLU A 9 6.85 -7.63 -26.15
C GLU A 9 8.23 -8.04 -25.61
N LEU A 10 8.68 -7.41 -24.53
CA LEU A 10 10.00 -7.67 -23.92
C LEU A 10 10.00 -8.84 -22.92
N HIS A 11 8.83 -9.39 -22.58
CA HIS A 11 8.71 -10.51 -21.66
C HIS A 11 9.48 -11.73 -22.18
N GLN A 12 10.34 -12.30 -21.33
CA GLN A 12 10.98 -13.58 -21.55
C GLN A 12 10.50 -14.60 -20.52
N GLN A 13 10.21 -15.82 -20.98
CA GLN A 13 9.87 -16.91 -20.08
C GLN A 13 11.12 -17.40 -19.35
N SER A 14 10.97 -17.71 -18.07
CA SER A 14 12.02 -18.25 -17.23
C SER A 14 11.41 -19.27 -16.26
N PRO A 15 12.10 -20.38 -15.97
CA PRO A 15 11.65 -21.31 -14.92
C PRO A 15 11.84 -20.72 -13.51
N ARG A 16 12.52 -19.57 -13.39
CA ARG A 16 12.75 -18.90 -12.10
C ARG A 16 11.48 -18.21 -11.61
N LYS A 17 11.33 -18.16 -10.29
CA LYS A 17 10.27 -17.42 -9.62
C LYS A 17 10.77 -16.03 -9.23
N ILE A 18 9.89 -15.05 -9.26
CA ILE A 18 10.14 -13.69 -8.76
C ILE A 18 9.50 -13.58 -7.39
N LEU A 19 10.25 -13.06 -6.41
CA LEU A 19 9.74 -12.67 -5.11
C LEU A 19 9.84 -11.15 -4.99
N LEU A 20 8.70 -10.47 -4.92
CA LEU A 20 8.62 -9.05 -4.62
C LEU A 20 8.24 -8.87 -3.14
N VAL A 21 9.14 -8.30 -2.35
CA VAL A 21 8.90 -7.99 -0.94
C VAL A 21 8.71 -6.48 -0.80
N VAL A 22 7.55 -6.07 -0.27
CA VAL A 22 7.22 -4.67 0.00
C VAL A 22 7.24 -4.44 1.50
N LEU A 23 8.14 -3.58 1.96
CA LEU A 23 8.18 -3.09 3.33
C LEU A 23 7.36 -1.79 3.38
N ASP A 24 6.12 -1.88 3.86
CA ASP A 24 5.19 -0.74 3.85
C ASP A 24 5.72 0.41 4.72
N GLY A 25 5.77 1.62 4.16
CA GLY A 25 6.28 2.80 4.86
C GLY A 25 7.76 2.75 5.25
N VAL A 26 8.59 1.93 4.61
CA VAL A 26 10.02 1.76 4.98
C VAL A 26 10.88 3.02 4.79
N GLY A 27 10.45 3.93 3.91
CA GLY A 27 11.13 5.20 3.70
C GLY A 27 11.05 6.07 4.95
N GLY A 28 12.20 6.55 5.40
CA GLY A 28 12.36 7.31 6.64
C GLY A 28 13.06 8.64 6.45
N LEU A 29 13.09 9.44 7.52
CA LEU A 29 13.89 10.67 7.59
C LEU A 29 14.64 10.72 8.93
N PRO A 30 15.87 11.24 8.94
CA PRO A 30 16.60 11.42 10.19
C PRO A 30 15.84 12.31 11.18
N LEU A 31 15.87 11.93 12.46
CA LEU A 31 15.29 12.74 13.54
C LEU A 31 16.03 14.08 13.69
N GLU A 32 17.34 14.06 13.51
CA GLU A 32 18.22 15.23 13.56
C GLU A 32 19.02 15.34 12.26
N PRO A 33 19.39 16.56 11.81
CA PRO A 33 20.23 16.74 10.64
C PRO A 33 21.54 15.95 10.73
N GLY A 34 21.79 15.07 9.75
CA GLY A 34 22.99 14.22 9.69
C GLY A 34 22.90 12.92 10.49
N GLY A 35 21.80 12.67 11.20
CA GLY A 35 21.52 11.39 11.84
C GLY A 35 21.07 10.30 10.85
N PRO A 36 20.91 9.05 11.32
CA PRO A 36 20.36 7.97 10.51
C PRO A 36 18.85 8.07 10.37
N THR A 37 18.32 7.56 9.26
CA THR A 37 16.92 7.15 9.12
C THR A 37 16.62 5.95 10.03
N GLU A 38 15.33 5.64 10.20
CA GLU A 38 14.87 4.51 11.00
C GLU A 38 15.43 3.17 10.48
N LEU A 39 15.53 3.00 9.16
CA LEU A 39 16.09 1.80 8.56
C LEU A 39 17.60 1.69 8.78
N GLU A 40 18.33 2.80 8.68
CA GLU A 40 19.78 2.84 8.92
C GLU A 40 20.13 2.61 10.40
N ALA A 41 19.28 3.06 11.33
CA ALA A 41 19.46 2.82 12.75
C ALA A 41 19.13 1.36 13.16
N ALA A 42 18.31 0.67 12.37
CA ALA A 42 17.89 -0.70 12.66
C ALA A 42 19.01 -1.71 12.36
N ARG A 43 19.15 -2.72 13.23
CA ARG A 43 20.07 -3.84 12.98
C ARG A 43 19.45 -4.80 11.94
N THR A 44 19.86 -4.71 10.67
CA THR A 44 19.26 -5.49 9.57
C THR A 44 20.26 -6.39 8.81
N PRO A 45 21.00 -7.29 9.47
CA PRO A 45 22.13 -8.02 8.88
C PRO A 45 21.77 -8.85 7.62
N ASN A 46 20.53 -9.33 7.52
CA ASN A 46 20.08 -10.05 6.33
C ASN A 46 19.82 -9.13 5.14
N LEU A 47 19.26 -7.94 5.39
CA LEU A 47 19.02 -6.93 4.37
C LEU A 47 20.34 -6.30 3.94
N ASP A 48 21.24 -6.02 4.88
CA ASP A 48 22.60 -5.52 4.63
C ASP A 48 23.38 -6.49 3.73
N ARG A 49 23.36 -7.79 4.05
CA ARG A 49 24.01 -8.82 3.22
C ARG A 49 23.40 -8.90 1.83
N LEU A 50 22.07 -8.90 1.74
CA LEU A 50 21.38 -8.92 0.44
C LEU A 50 21.74 -7.69 -0.40
N ALA A 51 21.79 -6.51 0.22
CA ALA A 51 22.14 -5.26 -0.44
C ALA A 51 23.58 -5.28 -0.98
N GLY A 52 24.53 -5.85 -0.24
CA GLY A 52 25.94 -5.98 -0.66
C GLY A 52 26.16 -6.91 -1.86
N GLU A 53 25.23 -7.83 -2.13
CA GLU A 53 25.30 -8.80 -3.25
C GLU A 53 24.34 -8.44 -4.41
N SER A 54 23.63 -7.32 -4.33
CA SER A 54 22.53 -6.96 -5.24
C SER A 54 22.74 -5.61 -5.95
N ALA A 55 21.90 -5.34 -6.96
CA ALA A 55 21.76 -4.00 -7.53
C ALA A 55 20.78 -3.17 -6.67
N LEU A 56 21.22 -1.99 -6.25
CA LEU A 56 20.42 -1.05 -5.46
C LEU A 56 19.94 0.13 -6.32
N GLY A 57 18.85 0.74 -5.89
CA GLY A 57 18.29 1.92 -6.53
C GLY A 57 17.20 2.57 -5.70
N LEU A 58 16.79 3.76 -6.14
CA LEU A 58 15.66 4.48 -5.55
C LEU A 58 14.43 4.27 -6.40
N LEU A 59 13.29 4.03 -5.75
CA LEU A 59 12.00 3.93 -6.40
C LEU A 59 11.18 5.17 -6.11
N THR A 60 10.63 5.80 -7.15
CA THR A 60 9.56 6.79 -7.02
C THR A 60 8.25 6.10 -7.41
N PRO A 61 7.37 5.73 -6.45
CA PRO A 61 6.22 4.88 -6.78
C PRO A 61 5.21 5.53 -7.73
N VAL A 62 4.99 6.83 -7.66
CA VAL A 62 3.97 7.51 -8.48
C VAL A 62 4.57 8.68 -9.26
N TYR A 63 5.02 9.73 -8.57
CA TYR A 63 5.65 10.88 -9.20
C TYR A 63 6.49 11.65 -8.17
N PRO A 64 7.60 12.31 -8.56
CA PRO A 64 8.38 13.12 -7.64
C PRO A 64 7.54 14.18 -6.92
N GLY A 65 7.66 14.25 -5.60
CA GLY A 65 6.89 15.19 -4.76
C GLY A 65 5.44 14.77 -4.49
N LEU A 66 4.98 13.63 -5.01
CA LEU A 66 3.65 13.10 -4.71
C LEU A 66 3.73 11.97 -3.69
N THR A 67 3.16 12.18 -2.50
CA THR A 67 3.05 11.12 -1.48
C THR A 67 1.96 10.12 -1.88
N PRO A 68 2.31 8.85 -2.23
CA PRO A 68 1.31 7.89 -2.67
C PRO A 68 0.55 7.30 -1.48
N GLY A 69 -0.75 7.08 -1.65
CA GLY A 69 -1.47 6.12 -0.82
C GLY A 69 -1.20 4.68 -1.27
N SER A 70 -1.52 3.68 -0.44
CA SER A 70 -1.25 2.27 -0.73
C SER A 70 -1.87 1.78 -2.04
N GLY A 71 -3.05 2.28 -2.43
CA GLY A 71 -3.70 1.90 -3.70
C GLY A 71 -2.83 2.25 -4.93
N PRO A 72 -2.64 3.55 -5.24
CA PRO A 72 -1.75 3.97 -6.34
C PRO A 72 -0.33 3.42 -6.23
N GLY A 73 0.24 3.33 -5.02
CA GLY A 73 1.59 2.79 -4.81
C GLY A 73 1.72 1.31 -5.22
N HIS A 74 0.76 0.47 -4.86
CA HIS A 74 0.78 -0.95 -5.24
C HIS A 74 0.49 -1.14 -6.73
N LEU A 75 -0.42 -0.36 -7.31
CA LEU A 75 -0.70 -0.43 -8.75
C LEU A 75 0.55 -0.15 -9.58
N ALA A 76 1.32 0.87 -9.21
CA ALA A 76 2.57 1.19 -9.87
C ALA A 76 3.63 0.08 -9.74
N LEU A 77 3.74 -0.56 -8.56
CA LEU A 77 4.63 -1.72 -8.36
C LEU A 77 4.29 -2.90 -9.29
N PHE A 78 3.01 -3.06 -9.62
CA PHE A 78 2.55 -4.08 -10.57
C PHE A 78 2.56 -3.62 -12.03
N GLY A 79 3.09 -2.42 -12.32
CA GLY A 79 3.27 -1.89 -13.68
C GLY A 79 2.05 -1.18 -14.27
N TYR A 80 1.02 -0.90 -13.47
CA TYR A 80 -0.11 -0.09 -13.90
C TYR A 80 0.20 1.40 -13.74
N ASP A 81 -0.25 2.23 -14.69
CA ASP A 81 -0.19 3.68 -14.55
C ASP A 81 -1.18 4.15 -13.48
N PRO A 82 -0.71 4.67 -12.33
CA PRO A 82 -1.56 5.09 -11.22
C PRO A 82 -2.40 6.33 -11.53
N PHE A 83 -2.08 7.10 -12.58
CA PHE A 83 -2.88 8.24 -13.03
C PHE A 83 -4.01 7.83 -13.97
N ARG A 84 -3.87 6.69 -14.65
CA ARG A 84 -4.89 6.13 -15.55
C ARG A 84 -5.83 5.17 -14.82
N TYR A 85 -5.27 4.25 -14.03
CA TYR A 85 -6.02 3.21 -13.35
C TYR A 85 -6.32 3.61 -11.90
N LEU A 86 -7.37 4.40 -11.72
CA LEU A 86 -7.78 4.89 -10.41
C LEU A 86 -8.72 3.89 -9.74
N VAL A 87 -8.21 3.19 -8.72
CA VAL A 87 -9.04 2.32 -7.88
C VAL A 87 -9.39 3.04 -6.59
N GLY A 88 -10.69 3.25 -6.37
CA GLY A 88 -11.19 3.86 -5.14
C GLY A 88 -10.89 3.01 -3.90
N ARG A 89 -10.59 3.65 -2.76
CA ARG A 89 -10.33 2.95 -1.50
C ARG A 89 -11.49 2.07 -1.03
N GLY A 90 -12.73 2.46 -1.36
CA GLY A 90 -13.92 1.67 -1.08
C GLY A 90 -13.85 0.30 -1.77
N ALA A 91 -13.59 0.30 -3.09
CA ALA A 91 -13.47 -0.93 -3.87
C ALA A 91 -12.34 -1.83 -3.35
N LEU A 92 -11.15 -1.26 -3.08
CA LEU A 92 -10.04 -2.03 -2.50
C LEU A 92 -10.39 -2.65 -1.15
N SER A 93 -11.14 -1.93 -0.30
CA SER A 93 -11.54 -2.42 1.01
C SER A 93 -12.60 -3.53 0.90
N ALA A 94 -13.57 -3.38 -0.01
CA ALA A 94 -14.59 -4.39 -0.28
C ALA A 94 -13.97 -5.69 -0.81
N LEU A 95 -13.07 -5.58 -1.79
CA LEU A 95 -12.30 -6.71 -2.32
C LEU A 95 -11.43 -7.37 -1.23
N GLY A 96 -10.82 -6.58 -0.36
CA GLY A 96 -10.04 -7.09 0.78
C GLY A 96 -10.88 -7.85 1.82
N LEU A 97 -12.19 -7.59 1.89
CA LEU A 97 -13.15 -8.34 2.70
C LEU A 97 -13.73 -9.57 1.97
N GLY A 98 -13.33 -9.80 0.71
CA GLY A 98 -13.85 -10.90 -0.11
C GLY A 98 -15.26 -10.68 -0.64
N VAL A 99 -15.73 -9.43 -0.68
CA VAL A 99 -17.03 -9.09 -1.28
C VAL A 99 -16.95 -9.29 -2.81
N ASP A 100 -17.98 -9.91 -3.39
CA ASP A 100 -18.17 -9.96 -4.85
C ASP A 100 -18.51 -8.54 -5.35
N PHE A 101 -17.48 -7.81 -5.77
CA PHE A 101 -17.58 -6.41 -6.20
C PHE A 101 -17.50 -6.34 -7.73
N ARG A 102 -18.54 -5.80 -8.36
CA ARG A 102 -18.73 -5.78 -9.81
C ARG A 102 -18.72 -4.37 -10.37
N ASP A 103 -18.61 -4.29 -11.69
CA ASP A 103 -18.72 -3.01 -12.39
C ASP A 103 -20.10 -2.37 -12.13
N GLY A 104 -20.10 -1.07 -11.83
CA GLY A 104 -21.27 -0.32 -11.39
C GLY A 104 -21.53 -0.31 -9.88
N ASP A 105 -20.87 -1.17 -9.10
CA ASP A 105 -21.03 -1.16 -7.64
C ASP A 105 -20.36 0.05 -7.00
N VAL A 106 -20.97 0.53 -5.90
CA VAL A 106 -20.42 1.63 -5.09
C VAL A 106 -20.10 1.12 -3.69
N ALA A 107 -18.80 1.08 -3.36
CA ALA A 107 -18.33 0.72 -2.03
C ALA A 107 -18.07 1.96 -1.17
N LEU A 108 -18.57 1.91 0.05
CA LEU A 108 -18.41 2.93 1.08
C LEU A 108 -17.61 2.36 2.24
N ARG A 109 -16.64 3.11 2.75
CA ARG A 109 -15.94 2.75 3.97
C ARG A 109 -16.65 3.38 5.17
N GLY A 110 -17.22 2.55 6.02
CA GLY A 110 -17.78 2.94 7.31
C GLY A 110 -16.85 2.59 8.47
N ASN A 111 -17.01 3.30 9.58
CA ASN A 111 -16.54 2.89 10.90
C ASN A 111 -17.75 2.87 11.83
N PHE A 112 -17.80 1.93 12.77
CA PHE A 112 -18.71 2.06 13.92
C PHE A 112 -18.27 3.23 14.81
N ALA A 113 -19.25 3.94 15.36
CA ALA A 113 -19.04 5.11 16.20
C ALA A 113 -20.05 5.14 17.35
N THR A 114 -19.62 5.68 18.49
CA THR A 114 -20.50 5.92 19.65
C THR A 114 -21.15 7.28 19.50
N LEU A 115 -22.48 7.29 19.48
CA LEU A 115 -23.31 8.50 19.43
C LEU A 115 -23.75 8.88 20.85
N GLY A 116 -23.60 10.16 21.18
CA GLY A 116 -24.12 10.75 22.41
C GLY A 116 -25.62 11.04 22.33
N PRO A 117 -26.26 11.36 23.47
CA PRO A 117 -27.70 11.64 23.53
C PRO A 117 -28.15 12.83 22.67
N ASP A 118 -27.24 13.74 22.33
CA ASP A 118 -27.46 14.92 21.50
C ASP A 118 -27.11 14.69 20.01
N GLY A 119 -26.83 13.45 19.62
CA GLY A 119 -26.47 13.10 18.24
C GLY A 119 -25.01 13.42 17.88
N ARG A 120 -24.17 13.81 18.83
CA ARG A 120 -22.73 14.02 18.58
C ARG A 120 -21.96 12.70 18.63
N VAL A 121 -20.97 12.56 17.75
CA VAL A 121 -20.03 11.42 17.79
C VAL A 121 -19.08 11.61 18.98
N LEU A 122 -19.21 10.78 20.01
CA LEU A 122 -18.35 10.78 21.20
C LEU A 122 -17.08 9.96 20.97
N ASP A 123 -17.17 8.85 20.23
CA ASP A 123 -16.02 8.04 19.83
C ASP A 123 -16.20 7.61 18.38
N ARG A 124 -15.18 7.91 17.55
CA ARG A 124 -15.15 7.63 16.11
C ARG A 124 -14.94 6.16 15.77
N ARG A 125 -14.67 5.32 16.76
CA ARG A 125 -14.33 3.89 16.61
C ARG A 125 -15.12 2.97 17.55
N ALA A 126 -16.06 3.52 18.33
CA ALA A 126 -16.90 2.78 19.25
C ALA A 126 -16.12 1.84 20.21
N GLY A 127 -14.97 2.28 20.72
CA GLY A 127 -14.12 1.45 21.59
C GLY A 127 -13.30 0.36 20.86
N ARG A 128 -13.35 0.32 19.52
CA ARG A 128 -12.70 -0.70 18.66
C ARG A 128 -13.16 -2.13 19.01
N PRO A 129 -14.46 -2.45 18.82
CA PRO A 129 -14.98 -3.79 19.09
C PRO A 129 -14.24 -4.86 18.28
N SER A 130 -14.13 -6.08 18.82
CA SER A 130 -13.46 -7.18 18.13
C SER A 130 -14.23 -7.60 16.87
N THR A 131 -13.58 -8.39 16.00
CA THR A 131 -14.25 -8.94 14.82
C THR A 131 -15.42 -9.84 15.22
N GLU A 132 -15.27 -10.68 16.25
CA GLU A 132 -16.34 -11.55 16.73
C GLU A 132 -17.55 -10.75 17.21
N GLU A 133 -17.32 -9.64 17.92
CA GLU A 133 -18.39 -8.76 18.39
C GLU A 133 -19.11 -8.06 17.22
N ASN A 134 -18.37 -7.64 16.20
CA ASN A 134 -18.94 -7.00 15.01
C ASN A 134 -19.76 -7.95 14.11
N GLN A 135 -19.59 -9.27 14.25
CA GLN A 135 -20.26 -10.28 13.42
C GLN A 135 -21.52 -10.87 14.06
N ARG A 136 -21.82 -10.51 15.31
CA ARG A 136 -23.00 -10.98 16.05
C ARG A 136 -24.29 -10.37 15.53
#